data_AF-A0A497N9W9-F1
#
_entry.id   AF-A0A497N9W9-F1
#
_cell.length_a   1.000
_cell.length_b   1.000
_cell.length_c   1.000
_cell.angle_alpha   90.00
_cell.angle_beta   90.00
_cell.angle_gamma   90.00
#
_symmetry.space_group_name_H-M   'P 1'
#
loop_
_entity.id
_entity.type
_entity.pdbx_description
1 polymer ?
#
loop_
_entity_poly.entity_id
_entity_poly.type
_entity_poly.pdbx_seq_one_letter_code
_entity_poly.pdbx_strand_id
1 'polypeptide(L)'
;MKQIASKLIEYGQEFHYRHLGSDGEELSCMGCGFDISTQNGFIYLNIGGLNQEFYESESGWIKVGRVVDGLIIEITTGDRD
;
A
#
# COMPACT_ATOMS: atom_id res chain seq x y z
N MET A 1 -7.32 -0.88 4.09
CA MET A 1 -5.95 -1.06 4.64
C MET A 1 -5.59 -2.49 5.05
N LYS A 2 -6.41 -3.18 5.86
CA LYS A 2 -6.10 -4.52 6.42
C LYS A 2 -5.55 -5.56 5.43
N GLN A 3 -6.14 -5.67 4.25
CA GLN A 3 -5.71 -6.63 3.23
C GLN A 3 -4.27 -6.39 2.75
N ILE A 4 -3.85 -5.12 2.65
CA ILE A 4 -2.48 -4.76 2.26
C ILE A 4 -1.50 -5.13 3.37
N ALA A 5 -1.84 -4.80 4.62
CA ALA A 5 -1.02 -5.17 5.78
C ALA A 5 -0.84 -6.70 5.89
N SER A 6 -1.91 -7.49 5.69
CA SER A 6 -1.82 -8.96 5.68
C SER A 6 -0.84 -9.47 4.64
N LYS A 7 -0.87 -8.92 3.41
CA LYS A 7 0.08 -9.29 2.36
C LYS A 7 1.52 -8.98 2.74
N LEU A 8 1.78 -7.79 3.29
CA LEU A 8 3.13 -7.43 3.72
C LEU A 8 3.67 -8.41 4.77
N ILE A 9 2.83 -8.84 5.72
CA ILE A 9 3.18 -9.87 6.69
C ILE A 9 3.48 -11.22 6.00
N GLU A 10 2.64 -11.64 5.06
CA GLU A 10 2.80 -12.90 4.31
C GLU A 10 4.12 -12.96 3.53
N TYR A 11 4.55 -11.84 2.96
CA TYR A 11 5.81 -11.71 2.21
C TYR A 11 7.00 -11.28 3.09
N GLY A 12 6.84 -11.25 4.41
CA GLY A 12 7.91 -10.89 5.35
C GLY A 12 8.39 -9.44 5.24
N GLN A 13 7.56 -8.54 4.71
CA GLN A 13 7.88 -7.13 4.55
C GLN A 13 7.55 -6.34 5.82
N GLU A 14 8.49 -5.51 6.25
CA GLU A 14 8.27 -4.58 7.36
C GLU A 14 7.44 -3.38 6.89
N PHE A 15 6.53 -2.91 7.75
CA PHE A 15 5.69 -1.76 7.47
C PHE A 15 5.33 -1.00 8.74
N HIS A 16 5.04 0.29 8.58
CA HIS A 16 4.46 1.14 9.61
C HIS A 16 3.00 1.37 9.30
N TYR A 17 2.14 1.21 10.30
CA TYR A 17 0.72 1.51 10.21
C TYR A 17 0.33 2.55 11.27
N ARG A 18 -0.49 3.52 10.88
CA ARG A 18 -0.99 4.59 11.74
C ARG A 18 -2.47 4.79 11.51
N HIS A 19 -3.26 4.75 12.59
CA HIS A 19 -4.67 5.09 12.57
C HIS A 19 -4.85 6.53 13.07
N LEU A 20 -5.45 7.41 12.25
CA LEU A 20 -5.63 8.84 12.53
C LEU A 20 -7.07 9.17 12.96
N GLY A 21 -7.87 8.16 13.32
CA GLY A 21 -9.26 8.36 13.72
C GLY A 21 -10.13 8.80 12.55
N SER A 22 -10.83 9.93 12.70
CA SER A 22 -11.69 10.49 11.64
C SER A 22 -10.93 10.94 10.40
N ASP A 23 -9.62 11.19 10.54
CA ASP A 23 -8.78 11.69 9.45
C ASP A 23 -8.27 10.56 8.55
N GLY A 24 -8.57 9.30 8.91
CA GLY A 24 -8.32 8.11 8.10
C GLY A 24 -7.16 7.25 8.60
N GLU A 25 -6.48 6.59 7.67
CA GLU A 25 -5.44 5.60 7.97
C GLU A 25 -4.23 5.81 7.07
N GLU A 26 -3.06 5.42 7.57
CA GLU A 26 -1.83 5.38 6.79
C GLU A 26 -1.09 4.06 6.97
N LEU A 27 -0.47 3.61 5.90
CA LEU A 27 0.41 2.45 5.87
C LEU A 27 1.61 2.76 4.98
N SER A 28 2.81 2.60 5.51
CA SER A 28 4.08 2.83 4.82
C SER A 28 4.89 1.55 4.79
N CYS A 29 5.40 1.17 3.63
CA CYS A 29 6.35 0.08 3.49
C CYS A 29 7.62 0.60 2.81
N MET A 30 8.62 0.98 3.61
CA MET A 30 9.91 1.48 3.12
C MET A 30 10.65 0.44 2.27
N GLY A 31 10.61 -0.83 2.67
CA GLY A 31 11.20 -1.94 1.91
C GLY A 31 10.56 -2.10 0.54
N CYS A 32 9.28 -1.74 0.39
CA CYS A 32 8.58 -1.76 -0.88
C CYS A 32 8.49 -0.40 -1.60
N GLY A 33 9.05 0.65 -1.02
CA GLY A 33 9.06 2.00 -1.61
C GLY A 33 7.68 2.64 -1.81
N PHE A 34 6.68 2.30 -0.99
CA PHE A 34 5.33 2.87 -1.11
C PHE A 34 4.70 3.32 0.20
N ASP A 35 3.78 4.28 0.09
CA ASP A 35 2.89 4.74 1.16
C ASP A 35 1.44 4.72 0.68
N ILE A 36 0.51 4.33 1.55
CA ILE A 36 -0.93 4.36 1.33
C ILE A 36 -1.56 5.20 2.42
N SER A 37 -2.39 6.16 2.05
CA SER A 37 -3.26 6.85 3.00
C SER A 37 -4.71 6.81 2.55
N THR A 38 -5.64 6.83 3.49
CA THR A 38 -7.06 7.01 3.23
C THR A 38 -7.51 8.33 3.85
N GLN A 39 -8.22 9.15 3.08
CA GLN A 39 -8.79 10.40 3.59
C GLN A 39 -9.97 10.82 2.72
N ASN A 40 -11.05 11.30 3.33
CA ASN A 40 -12.21 11.88 2.64
C ASN A 40 -12.83 10.99 1.54
N GLY A 41 -12.83 9.66 1.71
CA GLY A 41 -13.38 8.73 0.73
C GLY A 41 -12.46 8.44 -0.45
N PHE A 42 -11.17 8.78 -0.34
CA PHE A 42 -10.13 8.48 -1.31
C PHE A 42 -9.02 7.64 -0.68
N ILE A 43 -8.33 6.89 -1.54
CA ILE A 43 -7.12 6.15 -1.25
C ILE A 43 -6.01 6.80 -2.06
N TYR A 44 -4.97 7.28 -1.38
CA TYR A 44 -3.78 7.84 -1.99
C TYR A 44 -2.67 6.81 -1.90
N LEU A 45 -2.04 6.50 -3.03
CA LEU A 45 -0.91 5.59 -3.13
C LEU A 45 0.29 6.38 -3.65
N ASN A 46 1.31 6.56 -2.83
CA ASN A 46 2.61 7.10 -3.23
C ASN A 46 3.56 5.95 -3.51
N ILE A 47 4.26 5.98 -4.64
CA ILE A 47 5.32 5.02 -4.98
C ILE A 47 6.53 5.83 -5.41
N GLY A 48 7.55 5.93 -4.56
CA GLY A 48 8.78 6.68 -4.87
C GLY A 48 8.53 8.14 -5.32
N GLY A 49 7.50 8.81 -4.79
CA GLY A 49 7.12 10.17 -5.19
C GLY A 49 6.07 10.28 -6.29
N LEU A 50 5.68 9.16 -6.93
CA LEU A 50 4.55 9.12 -7.86
C LEU A 50 3.25 8.90 -7.08
N ASN A 51 2.38 9.91 -7.10
CA ASN A 51 1.07 9.86 -6.42
C ASN A 51 -0.01 9.34 -7.38
N GLN A 52 -0.76 8.34 -6.92
CA GLN A 52 -1.97 7.84 -7.55
C GLN A 52 -3.14 7.98 -6.57
N GLU A 53 -4.32 8.30 -7.13
CA GLU A 53 -5.55 8.49 -6.36
C GLU A 53 -6.63 7.52 -6.83
N PHE A 54 -7.34 6.93 -5.89
CA PHE A 54 -8.44 6.02 -6.13
C PHE A 54 -9.62 6.37 -5.21
N TYR A 55 -10.84 6.15 -5.68
CA TYR A 55 -12.01 6.20 -4.79
C TYR A 55 -11.97 5.05 -3.78
N GLU A 56 -12.29 5.34 -2.52
CA GLU A 56 -12.43 4.36 -1.44
C GLU A 56 -13.70 3.51 -1.64
N SER A 57 -13.61 2.64 -2.63
CA SER A 57 -14.61 1.68 -3.04
C SER A 57 -13.95 0.31 -3.15
N GLU A 58 -14.75 -0.75 -3.23
CA GLU A 58 -14.24 -2.10 -3.48
C GLU A 58 -13.33 -2.14 -4.72
N SER A 59 -13.77 -1.52 -5.82
CA SER A 59 -12.97 -1.44 -7.05
C SER A 59 -11.65 -0.68 -6.88
N GLY A 60 -11.63 0.36 -6.05
CA GLY A 60 -10.43 1.14 -5.74
C GLY A 60 -9.43 0.30 -4.95
N TRP A 61 -9.89 -0.40 -3.92
CA TRP A 61 -9.06 -1.33 -3.15
C TRP A 61 -8.51 -2.49 -3.99
N ILE A 62 -9.28 -3.02 -4.95
CA ILE A 62 -8.79 -4.03 -5.90
C ILE A 62 -7.64 -3.47 -6.75
N LYS A 63 -7.76 -2.23 -7.24
CA LYS A 63 -6.69 -1.58 -8.04
C LYS A 63 -5.44 -1.36 -7.21
N VAL A 64 -5.58 -0.77 -6.01
CA VAL A 64 -4.46 -0.56 -5.07
C VAL A 64 -3.78 -1.88 -4.73
N GLY A 65 -4.56 -2.93 -4.43
CA GLY A 65 -4.04 -4.25 -4.13
C GLY A 65 -3.21 -4.85 -5.26
N ARG A 66 -3.65 -4.71 -6.52
CA ARG A 66 -2.87 -5.18 -7.69
C ARG A 66 -1.56 -4.43 -7.89
N VAL A 67 -1.56 -3.12 -7.65
CA VAL A 67 -0.34 -2.32 -7.76
C VAL A 67 0.65 -2.75 -6.68
N VAL A 68 0.19 -2.88 -5.42
CA VAL A 68 1.03 -3.33 -4.30
C VAL A 68 1.56 -4.75 -4.52
N ASP A 69 0.75 -5.67 -5.04
CA ASP A 69 1.21 -7.02 -5.38
C ASP A 69 2.38 -6.99 -6.37
N GLY A 70 2.29 -6.15 -7.40
CA GLY A 70 3.38 -5.98 -8.36
C GLY A 70 4.68 -5.53 -7.68
N LEU A 71 4.60 -4.53 -6.80
CA LEU A 71 5.76 -3.99 -6.07
C LEU A 71 6.39 -5.02 -5.13
N ILE A 72 5.57 -5.76 -4.37
CA ILE A 72 6.05 -6.79 -3.45
C ILE A 72 6.75 -7.91 -4.23
N ILE A 73 6.16 -8.36 -5.35
CA ILE A 73 6.75 -9.43 -6.18
C ILE A 73 8.06 -8.95 -6.81
N GLU A 74 8.12 -7.75 -7.37
CA GLU A 74 9.33 -7.20 -7.99
C GLU A 74 10.50 -7.19 -7.00
N ILE A 75 10.25 -6.78 -5.76
CA ILE A 75 11.30 -6.67 -4.74
C ILE A 75 11.70 -8.03 -4.16
N THR A 76 10.74 -8.96 -4.03
CA THR A 76 11.03 -10.32 -3.52
C THR A 76 11.63 -11.25 -4.56
N THR A 77 11.45 -10.97 -5.86
CA THR A 77 11.99 -11.79 -6.96
C THR A 77 13.16 -11.15 -7.70
N GLY A 78 13.32 -9.82 -7.59
CA GLY A 78 14.35 -9.03 -8.27
C GLY A 78 15.75 -9.07 -7.65
N ASP A 79 15.93 -9.68 -6.47
CA ASP A 79 17.24 -9.88 -5.82
C ASP A 79 17.98 -11.14 -6.31
N ARG A 80 17.84 -11.46 -7.60
CA ARG A 80 18.57 -12.56 -8.26
C ARG A 80 19.06 -12.17 -9.65
N ASP A 81 19.96 -11.20 -9.71
CA ASP A 81 20.95 -11.10 -10.80
C ASP A 81 22.26 -10.50 -10.27
#